data_AF-A0A520JBM2-F1
#
_entry.id   AF-A0A520JBM2-F1
#
_cell.length_a   1.000
_cell.length_b   1.000
_cell.length_c   1.000
_cell.angle_alpha   90.00
_cell.angle_beta   90.00
_cell.angle_gamma   90.00
#
_symmetry.space_group_name_H-M   'P 1'
#
loop_
_entity.id
_entity.type
_entity.pdbx_description
1 polymer ?
#
loop_
_entity_poly.entity_id
_entity_poly.type
_entity_poly.pdbx_seq_one_letter_code
_entity_poly.pdbx_strand_id
1 'polypeptide(L)'
;FTMLGLKVDGQQPLVESMLDDFTSLIERYGHIPNGTRTYYLSRSQPPYYALMLDLSTNNDPAVAKRRLAALRAEHAFWMKGATCLDGNPACLRVVRMPDGSVLNRYYDDRDTPRDESYAEDVETAARAAPRAAADTQRNLRAGAESGWDFSSRWLRDPRSLATIHTTDIVPVDLNSLIWAMERRIAARCQTAGDTPCATAFTTLATKRKTAIDRYLWQVATARYADWDLATRMPTTSINAAMLHPLFVGLASPAQAKAVAATVRKSLVAEGGLRTTTLNTGQQWDEPNGWAPLQWVAIAGLERNGEPALAKDIARRWLGTVGAAYADTGKMLEKYNIEQRIPGGGGEYPVQDGFGWTNGVTSAILDRFPDLAQPSTSVRK
;
A
#
# COMPACT_ATOMS: atom_id res chain seq x y z
N PHE A 1 -0.76 -9.26 4.08
CA PHE A 1 0.40 -9.99 3.54
C PHE A 1 0.73 -11.24 4.36
N THR A 2 0.82 -11.19 5.69
CA THR A 2 0.98 -12.38 6.56
C THR A 2 -0.01 -13.51 6.22
N MET A 3 -1.29 -13.17 6.01
CA MET A 3 -2.35 -14.12 5.65
C MET A 3 -2.08 -14.90 4.35
N LEU A 4 -1.24 -14.39 3.44
CA LEU A 4 -0.86 -15.13 2.23
C LEU A 4 -0.04 -16.38 2.59
N GLY A 5 0.94 -16.24 3.49
CA GLY A 5 1.72 -17.38 3.98
C GLY A 5 0.87 -18.32 4.83
N LEU A 6 0.04 -17.78 5.73
CA LEU A 6 -0.88 -18.62 6.51
C LEU A 6 -1.77 -19.50 5.62
N LYS A 7 -2.24 -18.95 4.49
CA LYS A 7 -3.01 -19.73 3.51
C LYS A 7 -2.17 -20.83 2.87
N VAL A 8 -0.95 -20.53 2.43
CA VAL A 8 -0.02 -21.52 1.85
C VAL A 8 0.28 -22.63 2.85
N ASP A 9 0.50 -22.28 4.11
CA ASP A 9 0.87 -23.19 5.19
C ASP A 9 -0.34 -23.98 5.75
N GLY A 10 -1.51 -23.91 5.10
CA GLY A 10 -2.73 -24.63 5.49
C GLY A 10 -3.42 -24.09 6.75
N GLN A 11 -3.04 -22.90 7.24
CA GLN A 11 -3.56 -22.28 8.46
C GLN A 11 -4.86 -21.50 8.23
N GLN A 12 -5.82 -22.10 7.50
CA GLN A 12 -7.10 -21.45 7.19
C GLN A 12 -7.87 -20.97 8.43
N PRO A 13 -7.91 -21.71 9.57
CA PRO A 13 -8.55 -21.20 10.79
C PRO A 13 -7.98 -19.86 11.28
N LEU A 14 -6.66 -19.64 11.14
CA LEU A 14 -6.03 -18.36 11.50
C LEU A 14 -6.40 -17.26 10.49
N VAL A 15 -6.48 -17.58 9.20
CA VAL A 15 -6.97 -16.65 8.17
C VAL A 15 -8.38 -16.17 8.50
N GLU A 16 -9.30 -17.09 8.83
CA GLU A 16 -10.68 -16.73 9.19
C GLU A 16 -10.74 -15.92 10.50
N SER A 17 -9.94 -16.29 11.52
CA SER A 17 -9.86 -15.52 12.76
C SER A 17 -9.40 -14.08 12.53
N MET A 18 -8.37 -13.87 11.71
CA MET A 18 -7.91 -12.52 11.37
C MET A 18 -9.00 -11.71 10.61
N LEU A 19 -9.76 -12.35 9.72
CA LEU A 19 -10.87 -11.71 9.04
C LEU A 19 -11.98 -11.29 10.01
N ASP A 20 -12.27 -12.12 11.01
CA ASP A 20 -13.25 -11.82 12.03
C ASP A 20 -12.78 -10.69 12.96
N ASP A 21 -11.49 -10.63 13.27
CA ASP A 21 -10.87 -9.53 14.00
C ASP A 21 -11.00 -8.21 13.23
N PHE A 22 -10.63 -8.17 11.94
CA PHE A 22 -10.78 -6.98 11.11
C PHE A 22 -12.24 -6.56 10.94
N THR A 23 -13.15 -7.54 10.78
CA THR A 23 -14.60 -7.29 10.76
C THR A 23 -15.03 -6.60 12.06
N SER A 24 -14.61 -7.12 13.21
CA SER A 24 -14.93 -6.56 14.54
C SER A 24 -14.37 -5.16 14.73
N LEU A 25 -13.17 -4.87 14.21
CA LEU A 25 -12.60 -3.52 14.27
C LEU A 25 -13.45 -2.51 13.50
N ILE A 26 -13.89 -2.87 12.29
CA ILE A 26 -14.78 -2.01 11.50
C ILE A 26 -16.13 -1.81 12.19
N GLU A 27 -16.70 -2.87 12.79
CA GLU A 27 -17.97 -2.78 13.52
C GLU A 27 -17.88 -1.85 14.74
N ARG A 28 -16.75 -1.86 15.46
CA ARG A 28 -16.57 -1.06 16.68
C ARG A 28 -16.10 0.37 16.43
N TYR A 29 -15.27 0.58 15.41
CA TYR A 29 -14.57 1.86 15.18
C TYR A 29 -14.90 2.51 13.82
N GLY A 30 -15.73 1.87 13.00
CA GLY A 30 -16.08 2.32 11.66
C GLY A 30 -14.99 2.10 10.60
N HIS A 31 -13.81 1.64 11.01
CA HIS A 31 -12.64 1.40 10.16
C HIS A 31 -11.67 0.43 10.85
N ILE A 32 -10.65 -0.03 10.12
CA ILE A 32 -9.52 -0.76 10.70
C ILE A 32 -8.48 0.28 11.13
N PRO A 33 -8.21 0.46 12.44
CA PRO A 33 -7.15 1.34 12.91
C PRO A 33 -5.78 0.84 12.43
N ASN A 34 -4.78 1.73 12.35
CA ASN A 34 -3.40 1.39 11.94
C ASN A 34 -2.84 0.13 12.65
N GLY A 35 -3.14 0.01 13.94
CA GLY A 35 -2.97 -1.21 14.73
C GLY A 35 -3.91 -1.21 15.95
N THR A 36 -3.95 -2.29 16.72
CA THR A 36 -4.87 -2.45 17.86
C THR A 36 -4.38 -1.75 19.14
N ARG A 37 -4.14 -0.44 19.03
CA ARG A 37 -3.75 0.47 20.12
C ARG A 37 -4.62 1.73 20.10
N THR A 38 -4.88 2.31 21.26
CA THR A 38 -5.78 3.49 21.40
C THR A 38 -5.29 4.69 20.59
N TYR A 39 -3.98 4.94 20.55
CA TYR A 39 -3.37 6.04 19.79
C TYR A 39 -3.46 5.89 18.27
N TYR A 40 -3.88 4.71 17.77
CA TYR A 40 -4.11 4.46 16.34
C TYR A 40 -5.57 4.65 15.92
N LEU A 41 -6.52 4.86 16.83
CA LEU A 41 -7.95 5.02 16.49
C LEU A 41 -8.24 6.26 15.60
N SER A 42 -7.31 7.19 15.46
CA SER A 42 -7.48 8.39 14.64
C SER A 42 -7.16 8.19 13.15
N ARG A 43 -6.59 7.03 12.77
CA ARG A 43 -6.21 6.74 11.39
C ARG A 43 -6.28 5.25 11.06
N SER A 44 -6.39 4.95 9.78
CA SER A 44 -6.33 3.59 9.24
C SER A 44 -4.92 3.18 8.79
N GLN A 45 -4.87 2.29 7.79
CA GLN A 45 -3.73 1.90 6.98
C GLN A 45 -4.22 1.62 5.54
N PRO A 46 -3.36 1.33 4.54
CA PRO A 46 -3.82 0.98 3.19
C PRO A 46 -4.92 -0.12 3.22
N PRO A 47 -6.08 0.09 2.55
CA PRO A 47 -7.27 -0.72 2.83
C PRO A 47 -7.27 -2.07 2.08
N TYR A 48 -6.54 -3.03 2.64
CA TYR A 48 -6.42 -4.38 2.09
C TYR A 48 -7.56 -5.32 2.49
N TYR A 49 -8.47 -4.95 3.39
CA TYR A 49 -9.52 -5.86 3.91
C TYR A 49 -10.37 -6.47 2.80
N ALA A 50 -10.72 -5.68 1.77
CA ALA A 50 -11.40 -6.19 0.57
C ALA A 50 -10.65 -7.38 -0.07
N LEU A 51 -9.32 -7.27 -0.20
CA LEU A 51 -8.47 -8.32 -0.78
C LEU A 51 -8.26 -9.47 0.20
N MET A 52 -8.17 -9.20 1.50
CA MET A 52 -8.05 -10.24 2.53
C MET A 52 -9.26 -11.18 2.50
N LEU A 53 -10.46 -10.65 2.25
CA LEU A 53 -11.69 -11.44 2.13
C LEU A 53 -11.66 -12.46 0.97
N ASP A 54 -10.77 -12.29 -0.02
CA ASP A 54 -10.59 -13.27 -1.10
C ASP A 54 -9.79 -14.50 -0.65
N LEU A 55 -9.19 -14.46 0.55
CA LEU A 55 -8.50 -15.59 1.17
C LEU A 55 -9.44 -16.47 2.01
N SER A 56 -10.68 -16.01 2.25
CA SER A 56 -11.70 -16.76 2.97
C SER A 56 -12.14 -17.99 2.17
N THR A 57 -12.34 -19.11 2.86
CA THR A 57 -13.03 -20.30 2.32
C THR A 57 -14.41 -20.49 2.97
N ASN A 58 -14.78 -19.61 3.90
CA ASN A 58 -16.09 -19.63 4.53
C ASN A 58 -17.20 -19.26 3.52
N ASN A 59 -18.20 -20.13 3.40
CA ASN A 59 -19.35 -19.99 2.51
C ASN A 59 -20.68 -19.75 3.25
N ASP A 60 -20.65 -19.51 4.56
CA ASP A 60 -21.85 -19.20 5.36
C ASP A 60 -22.47 -17.87 4.88
N PRO A 61 -23.74 -17.88 4.42
CA PRO A 61 -24.43 -16.67 3.98
C PRO A 61 -24.52 -15.57 5.05
N ALA A 62 -24.60 -15.92 6.33
CA ALA A 62 -24.63 -14.96 7.43
C ALA A 62 -23.28 -14.25 7.59
N VAL A 63 -22.18 -15.02 7.51
CA VAL A 63 -20.81 -14.49 7.53
C VAL A 63 -20.56 -13.61 6.31
N ALA A 64 -20.99 -14.04 5.13
CA ALA A 64 -20.88 -13.25 3.90
C ALA A 64 -21.63 -11.91 4.01
N LYS A 65 -22.85 -11.92 4.55
CA LYS A 65 -23.65 -10.71 4.80
C LYS A 65 -22.96 -9.77 5.80
N ARG A 66 -22.44 -10.30 6.90
CA ARG A 66 -21.70 -9.52 7.92
C ARG A 66 -20.46 -8.86 7.33
N ARG A 67 -19.63 -9.63 6.61
CA ARG A 67 -18.40 -9.12 5.97
C ARG A 67 -18.69 -8.09 4.88
N LEU A 68 -19.78 -8.25 4.12
CA LEU A 68 -20.24 -7.24 3.15
C LEU A 68 -20.67 -5.94 3.84
N ALA A 69 -21.39 -6.03 4.97
CA ALA A 69 -21.76 -4.85 5.75
C ALA A 69 -20.52 -4.11 6.28
N ALA A 70 -19.55 -4.84 6.84
CA ALA A 70 -18.28 -4.26 7.27
C ALA A 70 -17.52 -3.61 6.11
N LEU A 71 -17.45 -4.25 4.95
CA LEU A 71 -16.75 -3.69 3.79
C LEU A 71 -17.39 -2.37 3.29
N ARG A 72 -18.72 -2.28 3.35
CA ARG A 72 -19.44 -1.03 3.04
C ARG A 72 -19.18 0.06 4.10
N ALA A 73 -19.04 -0.31 5.38
CA ALA A 73 -18.69 0.63 6.45
C ALA A 73 -17.26 1.15 6.30
N GLU A 74 -16.29 0.29 5.98
CA GLU A 74 -14.91 0.71 5.69
C GLU A 74 -14.85 1.64 4.46
N HIS A 75 -15.61 1.35 3.39
CA HIS A 75 -15.74 2.27 2.26
C HIS A 75 -16.32 3.63 2.71
N ALA A 76 -17.34 3.63 3.58
CA ALA A 76 -17.91 4.86 4.10
C ALA A 76 -16.89 5.68 4.92
N PHE A 77 -15.99 5.04 5.65
CA PHE A 77 -14.87 5.71 6.31
C PHE A 77 -13.94 6.41 5.31
N TRP A 78 -13.53 5.74 4.23
CA TRP A 78 -12.70 6.37 3.19
C TRP A 78 -13.43 7.52 2.49
N MET A 79 -14.74 7.43 2.36
CA MET A 79 -15.58 8.50 1.78
C MET A 79 -16.05 9.55 2.80
N LYS A 80 -15.64 9.45 4.07
CA LYS A 80 -15.90 10.46 5.11
C LYS A 80 -15.18 11.75 4.72
N GLY A 81 -15.96 12.77 4.39
CA GLY A 81 -15.47 14.04 3.86
C GLY A 81 -16.16 14.48 2.56
N ALA A 82 -16.85 13.57 1.86
CA ALA A 82 -17.50 13.88 0.58
C ALA A 82 -18.56 15.00 0.68
N THR A 83 -19.19 15.17 1.85
CA THR A 83 -20.23 16.18 2.09
C THR A 83 -19.70 17.55 2.54
N CYS A 84 -18.40 17.69 2.82
CA CYS A 84 -17.78 18.96 3.26
C CYS A 84 -16.74 19.49 2.27
N LEU A 85 -16.86 19.11 0.99
CA LEU A 85 -16.06 19.63 -0.12
C LEU A 85 -16.54 21.04 -0.57
N ASP A 86 -17.04 21.86 0.36
CA ASP A 86 -17.67 23.15 0.09
C ASP A 86 -16.60 24.20 -0.25
N GLY A 87 -16.31 24.36 -1.54
CA GLY A 87 -15.27 25.28 -2.04
C GLY A 87 -13.82 24.82 -1.81
N ASN A 88 -13.60 23.84 -0.93
CA ASN A 88 -12.28 23.26 -0.67
C ASN A 88 -11.98 22.06 -1.59
N PRO A 89 -10.75 21.94 -2.13
CA PRO A 89 -10.37 20.81 -2.98
C PRO A 89 -10.30 19.48 -2.22
N ALA A 90 -10.24 19.50 -0.89
CA ALA A 90 -10.21 18.31 -0.06
C ALA A 90 -10.87 18.53 1.31
N CYS A 91 -11.52 17.49 1.82
CA CYS A 91 -12.03 17.42 3.18
C CYS A 91 -11.75 16.02 3.73
N LEU A 92 -11.03 15.93 4.85
CA LEU A 92 -10.56 14.66 5.42
C LEU A 92 -9.84 13.80 4.38
N ARG A 93 -10.31 12.57 4.14
CA ARG A 93 -9.74 11.57 3.21
C ARG A 93 -10.24 11.73 1.78
N VAL A 94 -11.09 12.70 1.50
CA VAL A 94 -11.75 12.88 0.19
C VAL A 94 -11.24 14.13 -0.50
N VAL A 95 -10.97 14.00 -1.80
CA VAL A 95 -10.44 15.05 -2.66
C VAL A 95 -11.34 15.20 -3.88
N ARG A 96 -11.75 16.43 -4.17
CA ARG A 96 -12.41 16.81 -5.43
C ARG A 96 -11.36 17.27 -6.43
N MET A 97 -11.20 16.49 -7.49
CA MET A 97 -10.31 16.82 -8.59
C MET A 97 -10.87 17.97 -9.46
N PRO A 98 -10.04 18.63 -10.29
CA PRO A 98 -10.47 19.78 -11.09
C PRO A 98 -11.71 19.58 -11.98
N ASP A 99 -11.94 18.37 -12.49
CA ASP A 99 -13.12 18.00 -13.29
C ASP A 99 -14.34 17.56 -12.46
N GLY A 100 -14.27 17.71 -11.13
CA GLY A 100 -15.31 17.29 -10.20
C GLY A 100 -15.29 15.80 -9.85
N SER A 101 -14.39 14.99 -10.44
CA SER A 101 -14.20 13.61 -10.00
C SER A 101 -13.67 13.54 -8.57
N VAL A 102 -13.92 12.41 -7.90
CA VAL A 102 -13.56 12.23 -6.49
C VAL A 102 -12.49 11.14 -6.38
N LEU A 103 -11.39 11.49 -5.72
CA LEU A 103 -10.33 10.58 -5.32
C LEU A 103 -10.08 10.72 -3.80
N ASN A 104 -9.16 9.93 -3.28
CA ASN A 104 -8.84 9.88 -1.86
C ASN A 104 -7.38 10.22 -1.58
N ARG A 105 -7.13 10.68 -0.36
CA ARG A 105 -5.81 10.91 0.23
C ARG A 105 -5.73 10.27 1.61
N TYR A 106 -4.51 10.01 2.08
CA TYR A 106 -4.28 9.68 3.48
C TYR A 106 -4.47 10.92 4.36
N TYR A 107 -5.08 10.72 5.52
CA TYR A 107 -5.43 11.76 6.48
C TYR A 107 -5.70 11.14 7.86
N ASP A 108 -5.03 11.60 8.91
CA ASP A 108 -5.35 11.25 10.30
C ASP A 108 -6.33 12.28 10.89
N ASP A 109 -7.27 11.86 11.74
CA ASP A 109 -8.27 12.74 12.37
C ASP A 109 -7.68 13.63 13.50
N ARG A 110 -6.42 13.43 13.92
CA ARG A 110 -5.63 14.28 14.84
C ARG A 110 -4.49 15.04 14.13
N ASP A 111 -4.14 16.22 14.65
CA ASP A 111 -3.01 17.08 14.25
C ASP A 111 -2.05 17.36 15.42
N THR A 112 -1.93 16.41 16.34
CA THR A 112 -0.99 16.48 17.48
C THR A 112 0.19 15.54 17.24
N PRO A 113 1.30 15.60 17.99
CA PRO A 113 2.36 14.60 17.87
C PRO A 113 1.82 13.18 18.03
N ARG A 114 2.35 12.22 17.27
CA ARG A 114 2.11 10.78 17.44
C ARG A 114 2.50 10.36 18.86
N ASP A 115 1.65 9.58 19.51
CA ASP A 115 1.90 9.17 20.90
C ASP A 115 3.10 8.20 20.96
N GLU A 116 3.30 7.41 19.90
CA GLU A 116 4.40 6.45 19.73
C GLU A 116 5.72 7.05 19.22
N SER A 117 5.71 8.30 18.74
CA SER A 117 6.88 9.04 18.21
C SER A 117 6.83 10.51 18.63
N TYR A 118 6.50 10.78 19.90
CA TYR A 118 6.13 12.13 20.35
C TYR A 118 7.29 13.13 20.20
N ALA A 119 8.49 12.75 20.64
CA ALA A 119 9.65 13.63 20.64
C ALA A 119 10.09 13.95 19.21
N GLU A 120 10.10 12.95 18.34
CA GLU A 120 10.46 13.03 16.92
C GLU A 120 9.50 13.95 16.17
N ASP A 121 8.19 13.84 16.41
CA ASP A 121 7.17 14.69 15.80
C ASP A 121 7.27 16.15 16.26
N VAL A 122 7.53 16.39 17.56
CA VAL A 122 7.74 17.74 18.11
C VAL A 122 8.99 18.38 17.50
N GLU A 123 10.10 17.65 17.43
CA GLU A 123 11.34 18.15 16.85
C GLU A 123 11.18 18.44 15.35
N THR A 124 10.55 17.55 14.61
CA THR A 124 10.28 17.74 13.18
C THR A 124 9.39 18.96 12.93
N ALA A 125 8.35 19.15 13.75
CA ALA A 125 7.49 20.33 13.67
C ALA A 125 8.24 21.63 13.98
N ALA A 126 9.15 21.62 14.96
CA ALA A 126 9.99 22.77 15.28
C ALA A 126 10.93 23.14 14.11
N ARG A 127 11.54 22.13 13.46
CA ARG A 127 12.39 22.32 12.27
C ARG A 127 11.62 22.81 11.05
N ALA A 128 10.30 22.61 11.00
CA ALA A 128 9.43 23.05 9.91
C ALA A 128 8.96 24.51 10.02
N ALA A 129 9.36 25.24 11.06
CA ALA A 129 9.00 26.65 11.23
C ALA A 129 9.40 27.48 9.99
N PRO A 130 8.56 28.43 9.54
CA PRO A 130 7.39 28.98 10.23
C PRO A 130 6.06 28.22 9.98
N ARG A 131 6.07 27.03 9.37
CA ARG A 131 4.82 26.24 9.23
C ARG A 131 4.23 25.92 10.60
N ALA A 132 2.90 25.99 10.72
CA ALA A 132 2.22 25.65 11.97
C ALA A 132 2.52 24.18 12.35
N ALA A 133 2.79 23.95 13.64
CA ALA A 133 3.15 22.61 14.14
C ALA A 133 2.06 21.57 13.85
N ALA A 134 0.79 21.97 14.00
CA ALA A 134 -0.37 21.14 13.73
C ALA A 134 -0.40 20.64 12.26
N ASP A 135 -0.05 21.50 11.30
CA ASP A 135 0.02 21.11 9.89
C ASP A 135 1.10 20.05 9.65
N THR A 136 2.27 20.21 10.28
CA THR A 136 3.34 19.21 10.21
C THR A 136 2.93 17.88 10.83
N GLN A 137 2.35 17.93 12.03
CA GLN A 137 1.91 16.76 12.78
C GLN A 137 0.80 15.99 12.05
N ARG A 138 -0.16 16.68 11.42
CA ARG A 138 -1.17 16.06 10.55
C ARG A 138 -0.52 15.29 9.39
N ASN A 139 0.50 15.87 8.75
CA ASN A 139 1.18 15.27 7.61
C ASN A 139 2.06 14.07 8.01
N LEU A 140 2.70 14.11 9.18
CA LEU A 140 3.42 12.97 9.76
C LEU A 140 2.46 11.81 10.05
N ARG A 141 1.34 12.09 10.71
CA ARG A 141 0.30 11.08 10.97
C ARG A 141 -0.33 10.50 9.70
N ALA A 142 -0.58 11.33 8.69
CA ALA A 142 -1.03 10.86 7.38
C ALA A 142 0.03 10.01 6.67
N GLY A 143 1.32 10.33 6.86
CA GLY A 143 2.44 9.49 6.43
C GLY A 143 2.37 8.09 7.06
N ALA A 144 2.06 8.01 8.36
CA ALA A 144 1.83 6.73 9.04
C ALA A 144 0.55 6.01 8.59
N GLU A 145 -0.55 6.72 8.28
CA GLU A 145 -1.75 6.11 7.67
C GLU A 145 -1.45 5.51 6.28
N SER A 146 -0.50 6.09 5.54
CA SER A 146 -0.09 5.53 4.24
C SER A 146 0.67 4.21 4.35
N GLY A 147 1.18 3.88 5.55
CA GLY A 147 2.12 2.79 5.78
C GLY A 147 3.52 3.06 5.21
N TRP A 148 3.80 4.27 4.71
CA TRP A 148 5.10 4.70 4.18
C TRP A 148 5.68 5.84 5.03
N ASP A 149 5.80 5.64 6.35
CA ASP A 149 6.38 6.55 7.34
C ASP A 149 7.89 6.28 7.55
N PHE A 150 8.83 7.03 6.99
CA PHE A 150 8.63 8.08 6.00
C PHE A 150 9.36 7.76 4.69
N SER A 151 9.04 8.56 3.68
CA SER A 151 9.51 8.41 2.30
C SER A 151 9.61 9.79 1.64
N SER A 152 10.60 9.95 0.77
CA SER A 152 10.72 11.05 -0.18
C SER A 152 9.47 11.28 -1.01
N ARG A 153 8.64 10.24 -1.19
CA ARG A 153 7.33 10.30 -1.84
C ARG A 153 6.42 11.39 -1.28
N TRP A 154 6.57 11.74 -0.01
CA TRP A 154 5.72 12.69 0.70
C TRP A 154 6.39 14.04 0.97
N LEU A 155 7.64 14.26 0.52
CA LEU A 155 8.46 15.41 0.92
C LEU A 155 8.64 16.38 -0.25
N ARG A 156 8.53 17.69 0.02
CA ARG A 156 8.86 18.70 -0.99
C ARG A 156 10.37 18.76 -1.25
N ASP A 157 11.16 18.68 -0.18
CA ASP A 157 12.59 18.39 -0.24
C ASP A 157 12.80 16.93 0.19
N PRO A 158 13.21 16.03 -0.71
CA PRO A 158 13.46 14.61 -0.41
C PRO A 158 14.41 14.35 0.76
N ARG A 159 15.26 15.32 1.14
CA ARG A 159 16.22 15.18 2.23
C ARG A 159 15.73 15.70 3.57
N SER A 160 14.54 16.31 3.63
CA SER A 160 14.05 16.97 4.84
C SER A 160 12.62 16.56 5.18
N LEU A 161 12.49 15.74 6.23
CA LEU A 161 11.19 15.30 6.76
C LEU A 161 10.30 16.49 7.20
N ALA A 162 10.91 17.61 7.61
CA ALA A 162 10.18 18.84 7.95
C ALA A 162 9.33 19.39 6.78
N THR A 163 9.64 18.99 5.54
CA THR A 163 8.90 19.40 4.34
C THR A 163 7.76 18.43 3.96
N ILE A 164 7.44 17.46 4.82
CA ILE A 164 6.37 16.49 4.58
C ILE A 164 5.03 17.15 4.33
N HIS A 165 4.33 16.74 3.28
CA HIS A 165 3.04 17.30 2.87
C HIS A 165 2.09 16.21 2.34
N THR A 166 2.10 15.04 2.98
CA THR A 166 1.27 13.86 2.65
C THR A 166 -0.21 14.18 2.35
N THR A 167 -0.83 15.10 3.09
CA THR A 167 -2.24 15.46 2.87
C THR A 167 -2.47 16.26 1.58
N ASP A 168 -1.43 16.80 0.95
CA ASP A 168 -1.55 17.43 -0.37
C ASP A 168 -1.46 16.41 -1.50
N ILE A 169 -1.09 15.15 -1.20
CA ILE A 169 -0.86 14.11 -2.21
C ILE A 169 -2.08 13.21 -2.33
N VAL A 170 -2.53 12.99 -3.58
CA VAL A 170 -3.53 11.98 -3.97
C VAL A 170 -2.79 10.72 -4.41
N PRO A 171 -2.74 9.67 -3.57
CA PRO A 171 -1.85 8.53 -3.80
C PRO A 171 -2.43 7.51 -4.78
N VAL A 172 -1.61 7.00 -5.69
CA VAL A 172 -2.06 6.00 -6.68
C VAL A 172 -2.35 4.63 -6.08
N ASP A 173 -1.63 4.24 -5.04
CA ASP A 173 -1.87 3.01 -4.29
C ASP A 173 -3.22 3.03 -3.58
N LEU A 174 -3.50 4.08 -2.78
CA LEU A 174 -4.77 4.21 -2.07
C LEU A 174 -5.95 4.15 -3.03
N ASN A 175 -5.91 4.92 -4.10
CA ASN A 175 -7.03 4.98 -5.05
C ASN A 175 -7.19 3.67 -5.84
N SER A 176 -6.10 2.94 -6.09
CA SER A 176 -6.17 1.58 -6.65
C SER A 176 -6.83 0.59 -5.70
N LEU A 177 -6.49 0.66 -4.40
CA LEU A 177 -7.07 -0.22 -3.37
C LEU A 177 -8.56 0.07 -3.14
N ILE A 178 -8.97 1.34 -3.13
CA ILE A 178 -10.39 1.71 -3.02
C ILE A 178 -11.16 1.27 -4.27
N TRP A 179 -10.58 1.39 -5.47
CA TRP A 179 -11.20 0.82 -6.68
C TRP A 179 -11.40 -0.70 -6.55
N ALA A 180 -10.41 -1.41 -6.03
CA ALA A 180 -10.49 -2.85 -5.79
C ALA A 180 -11.57 -3.19 -4.73
N MET A 181 -11.75 -2.34 -3.72
CA MET A 181 -12.81 -2.43 -2.73
C MET A 181 -14.19 -2.24 -3.37
N GLU A 182 -14.39 -1.17 -4.15
CA GLU A 182 -15.66 -0.89 -4.85
C GLU A 182 -16.07 -2.05 -5.77
N ARG A 183 -15.11 -2.60 -6.55
CA ARG A 183 -15.34 -3.78 -7.40
C ARG A 183 -15.79 -5.01 -6.60
N ARG A 184 -15.20 -5.23 -5.42
CA ARG A 184 -15.54 -6.38 -4.56
C ARG A 184 -16.86 -6.20 -3.83
N ILE A 185 -17.19 -4.98 -3.42
CA ILE A 185 -18.53 -4.67 -2.88
C ILE A 185 -19.58 -4.95 -3.96
N ALA A 186 -19.36 -4.47 -5.20
CA ALA A 186 -20.29 -4.71 -6.30
C ALA A 186 -20.50 -6.21 -6.55
N ALA A 187 -19.42 -7.00 -6.63
CA ALA A 187 -19.50 -8.44 -6.83
C ALA A 187 -20.25 -9.16 -5.69
N ARG A 188 -19.96 -8.80 -4.43
CA ARG A 188 -20.62 -9.39 -3.26
C ARG A 188 -22.10 -9.00 -3.15
N CYS A 189 -22.45 -7.77 -3.52
CA CYS A 189 -23.84 -7.35 -3.63
C CYS A 189 -24.59 -8.12 -4.73
N GLN A 190 -23.94 -8.39 -5.87
CA GLN A 190 -24.51 -9.23 -6.92
C GLN A 190 -24.77 -10.67 -6.42
N THR A 191 -23.81 -11.28 -5.73
CA THR A 191 -23.98 -12.61 -5.12
C THR A 191 -25.11 -12.64 -4.07
N ALA A 192 -25.31 -11.54 -3.34
CA ALA A 192 -26.37 -11.40 -2.36
C ALA A 192 -27.75 -11.06 -2.95
N GLY A 193 -27.86 -10.85 -4.26
CA GLY A 193 -29.10 -10.40 -4.91
C GLY A 193 -29.46 -8.92 -4.68
N ASP A 194 -28.53 -8.11 -4.17
CA ASP A 194 -28.70 -6.66 -3.96
C ASP A 194 -28.29 -5.89 -5.23
N THR A 195 -29.15 -5.93 -6.24
CA THR A 195 -28.94 -5.24 -7.53
C THR A 195 -28.72 -3.73 -7.41
N PRO A 196 -29.47 -2.98 -6.55
CA PRO A 196 -29.21 -1.56 -6.34
C PRO A 196 -27.79 -1.29 -5.82
N CYS A 197 -27.32 -2.04 -4.81
CA CYS A 197 -25.95 -1.93 -4.32
C CYS A 197 -24.93 -2.26 -5.41
N ALA A 198 -25.12 -3.38 -6.13
CA ALA A 198 -24.20 -3.81 -7.18
C ALA A 198 -24.03 -2.74 -8.28
N THR A 199 -25.14 -2.13 -8.70
CA THR A 199 -25.15 -1.05 -9.70
C THR A 199 -24.45 0.21 -9.19
N ALA A 200 -24.74 0.61 -7.95
CA ALA A 200 -24.12 1.79 -7.34
C ALA A 200 -22.60 1.65 -7.26
N PHE A 201 -22.10 0.52 -6.73
CA PHE A 201 -20.66 0.30 -6.59
C PHE A 201 -19.95 0.04 -7.92
N THR A 202 -20.62 -0.55 -8.91
CA THR A 202 -20.08 -0.63 -10.28
C THR A 202 -19.89 0.76 -10.89
N THR A 203 -20.83 1.67 -10.63
CA THR A 203 -20.75 3.07 -11.09
C THR A 203 -19.60 3.80 -10.39
N LEU A 204 -19.43 3.62 -9.08
CA LEU A 204 -18.32 4.20 -8.31
C LEU A 204 -16.97 3.71 -8.84
N ALA A 205 -16.81 2.39 -9.00
CA ALA A 205 -15.58 1.80 -9.54
C ALA A 205 -15.26 2.32 -10.95
N THR A 206 -16.26 2.48 -11.81
CA THR A 206 -16.07 3.05 -13.15
C THR A 206 -15.59 4.50 -13.07
N LYS A 207 -16.24 5.34 -12.26
CA LYS A 207 -15.85 6.75 -12.07
C LYS A 207 -14.43 6.87 -11.51
N ARG A 208 -14.08 6.04 -10.52
CA ARG A 208 -12.73 6.05 -9.92
C ARG A 208 -11.66 5.61 -10.90
N LYS A 209 -11.92 4.56 -11.71
CA LYS A 209 -10.99 4.15 -12.77
C LYS A 209 -10.72 5.30 -13.74
N THR A 210 -11.77 5.97 -14.22
CA THR A 210 -11.65 7.12 -15.13
C THR A 210 -10.81 8.24 -14.49
N ALA A 211 -11.03 8.54 -13.21
CA ALA A 211 -10.25 9.54 -12.50
C ALA A 211 -8.77 9.14 -12.32
N ILE A 212 -8.49 7.86 -12.01
CA ILE A 212 -7.12 7.33 -11.92
C ILE A 212 -6.41 7.42 -13.28
N ASP A 213 -7.06 7.03 -14.37
CA ASP A 213 -6.50 7.13 -15.72
C ASP A 213 -6.29 8.57 -16.17
N ARG A 214 -7.07 9.53 -15.66
CA ARG A 214 -6.94 10.95 -16.00
C ARG A 214 -5.83 11.65 -15.22
N TYR A 215 -5.75 11.43 -13.91
CA TYR A 215 -4.89 12.22 -13.03
C TYR A 215 -3.62 11.50 -12.62
N LEU A 216 -3.67 10.17 -12.49
CA LEU A 216 -2.57 9.39 -11.92
C LEU A 216 -1.78 8.63 -12.99
N TRP A 217 -2.34 8.42 -14.19
CA TRP A 217 -1.58 7.91 -15.33
C TRP A 217 -0.92 9.04 -16.13
N GLN A 218 0.41 8.98 -16.27
CA GLN A 218 1.21 9.98 -16.96
C GLN A 218 1.65 9.47 -18.33
N VAL A 219 0.95 9.90 -19.38
CA VAL A 219 1.24 9.50 -20.77
C VAL A 219 2.68 9.85 -21.17
N ALA A 220 3.13 11.07 -20.85
CA ALA A 220 4.45 11.56 -21.27
C ALA A 220 5.63 10.81 -20.62
N THR A 221 5.45 10.31 -19.40
CA THR A 221 6.49 9.55 -18.67
C THR A 221 6.17 8.06 -18.56
N ALA A 222 5.10 7.62 -19.23
CA ALA A 222 4.66 6.23 -19.35
C ALA A 222 4.61 5.47 -18.00
N ARG A 223 4.10 6.12 -16.95
CA ARG A 223 4.02 5.56 -15.60
C ARG A 223 2.80 6.08 -14.85
N TYR A 224 2.44 5.39 -13.77
CA TYR A 224 1.59 5.99 -12.76
C TYR A 224 2.39 6.89 -11.82
N ALA A 225 1.78 7.98 -11.37
CA ALA A 225 2.31 8.95 -10.43
C ALA A 225 1.22 9.36 -9.44
N ASP A 226 1.62 9.77 -8.25
CA ASP A 226 0.70 10.47 -7.36
C ASP A 226 0.42 11.88 -7.91
N TRP A 227 -0.64 12.53 -7.42
CA TRP A 227 -0.97 13.91 -7.80
C TRP A 227 -0.82 14.85 -6.62
N ASP A 228 -0.08 15.94 -6.79
CA ASP A 228 0.08 16.98 -5.77
C ASP A 228 -0.97 18.09 -5.99
N LEU A 229 -1.84 18.30 -5.00
CA LEU A 229 -2.91 19.28 -5.03
C LEU A 229 -2.41 20.72 -4.95
N ALA A 230 -1.27 20.95 -4.30
CA ALA A 230 -0.69 22.28 -4.14
C ALA A 230 -0.09 22.77 -5.46
N THR A 231 0.64 21.91 -6.17
CA THR A 231 1.24 22.24 -7.48
C THR A 231 0.29 21.99 -8.65
N ARG A 232 -0.78 21.22 -8.42
CA ARG A 232 -1.69 20.72 -9.46
C ARG A 232 -0.94 19.99 -10.57
N MET A 233 0.04 19.18 -10.17
CA MET A 233 0.89 18.43 -11.06
C MET A 233 1.11 17.01 -10.53
N PRO A 234 1.43 16.05 -11.42
CA PRO A 234 1.91 14.75 -11.01
C PRO A 234 3.23 14.86 -10.24
N THR A 235 3.42 14.05 -9.21
CA THR A 235 4.70 13.99 -8.50
C THR A 235 5.80 13.41 -9.40
N THR A 236 7.04 13.87 -9.21
CA THR A 236 8.18 13.40 -10.00
C THR A 236 8.76 12.08 -9.47
N SER A 237 8.38 11.67 -8.26
CA SER A 237 8.87 10.44 -7.61
C SER A 237 8.57 9.20 -8.46
N ILE A 238 9.62 8.42 -8.73
CA ILE A 238 9.51 7.06 -9.25
C ILE A 238 9.64 6.11 -8.07
N ASN A 239 8.56 5.41 -7.76
CA ASN A 239 8.44 4.53 -6.60
C ASN A 239 7.53 3.32 -6.89
N ALA A 240 7.59 2.31 -6.03
CA ALA A 240 6.86 1.06 -6.21
C ALA A 240 5.34 1.18 -6.13
N ALA A 241 4.79 2.31 -5.65
CA ALA A 241 3.33 2.48 -5.59
C ALA A 241 2.68 2.43 -6.98
N MET A 242 3.41 2.80 -8.04
CA MET A 242 2.94 2.75 -9.44
C MET A 242 2.55 1.33 -9.93
N LEU A 243 2.88 0.28 -9.18
CA LEU A 243 2.49 -1.10 -9.47
C LEU A 243 1.10 -1.48 -8.93
N HIS A 244 0.49 -0.68 -8.05
CA HIS A 244 -0.82 -0.98 -7.48
C HIS A 244 -1.94 -1.08 -8.53
N PRO A 245 -2.01 -0.21 -9.56
CA PRO A 245 -2.96 -0.36 -10.66
C PRO A 245 -2.84 -1.71 -11.38
N LEU A 246 -1.62 -2.23 -11.57
CA LEU A 246 -1.41 -3.56 -12.16
C LEU A 246 -1.86 -4.65 -11.19
N PHE A 247 -1.45 -4.55 -9.93
CA PHE A 247 -1.77 -5.50 -8.86
C PHE A 247 -3.27 -5.72 -8.68
N VAL A 248 -4.07 -4.66 -8.68
CA VAL A 248 -5.53 -4.78 -8.54
C VAL A 248 -6.22 -5.13 -9.86
N GLY A 249 -5.54 -5.06 -11.00
CA GLY A 249 -6.10 -5.32 -12.34
C GLY A 249 -6.87 -4.14 -12.94
N LEU A 250 -6.47 -2.91 -12.59
CA LEU A 250 -7.05 -1.67 -13.11
C LEU A 250 -6.39 -1.26 -14.44
N ALA A 251 -5.08 -1.46 -14.57
CA ALA A 251 -4.31 -1.01 -15.71
C ALA A 251 -4.70 -1.74 -17.00
N SER A 252 -4.71 -0.99 -18.12
CA SER A 252 -4.79 -1.58 -19.46
C SER A 252 -3.49 -2.32 -19.82
N PRO A 253 -3.51 -3.25 -20.80
CA PRO A 253 -2.31 -3.94 -21.25
C PRO A 253 -1.18 -2.98 -21.70
N ALA A 254 -1.52 -1.86 -22.34
CA ALA A 254 -0.54 -0.85 -22.76
C ALA A 254 0.08 -0.13 -21.56
N GLN A 255 -0.73 0.27 -20.58
CA GLN A 255 -0.24 0.86 -19.33
C GLN A 255 0.64 -0.13 -18.56
N ALA A 256 0.24 -1.39 -18.48
CA ALA A 256 1.02 -2.42 -17.78
C ALA A 256 2.40 -2.64 -18.42
N LYS A 257 2.47 -2.77 -19.75
CA LYS A 257 3.74 -2.90 -20.48
C LYS A 257 4.67 -1.69 -20.25
N ALA A 258 4.10 -0.49 -20.23
CA ALA A 258 4.84 0.75 -19.97
C ALA A 258 5.37 0.83 -18.52
N VAL A 259 4.55 0.47 -17.54
CA VAL A 259 4.98 0.38 -16.13
C VAL A 259 6.07 -0.67 -15.97
N ALA A 260 5.94 -1.85 -16.59
CA ALA A 260 6.95 -2.90 -16.54
C ALA A 260 8.30 -2.46 -17.13
N ALA A 261 8.29 -1.69 -18.22
CA ALA A 261 9.50 -1.08 -18.77
C ALA A 261 10.17 -0.11 -17.78
N THR A 262 9.37 0.75 -17.12
CA THR A 262 9.86 1.67 -16.08
C THR A 262 10.41 0.93 -14.86
N VAL A 263 9.72 -0.13 -14.40
CA VAL A 263 10.17 -0.98 -13.30
C VAL A 263 11.51 -1.62 -13.60
N ARG A 264 11.65 -2.24 -14.78
CA ARG A 264 12.90 -2.88 -15.22
C ARG A 264 14.07 -1.88 -15.27
N LYS A 265 13.79 -0.66 -15.71
CA LYS A 265 14.80 0.40 -15.84
C LYS A 265 15.23 0.99 -14.49
N SER A 266 14.28 1.21 -13.58
CA SER A 266 14.50 2.11 -12.44
C SER A 266 14.37 1.44 -11.07
N LEU A 267 13.51 0.42 -10.92
CA LEU A 267 13.19 -0.14 -9.61
C LEU A 267 13.74 -1.55 -9.36
N VAL A 268 14.10 -2.32 -10.39
CA VAL A 268 14.79 -3.60 -10.18
C VAL A 268 16.22 -3.33 -9.71
N ALA A 269 16.58 -3.89 -8.56
CA ALA A 269 17.93 -3.87 -7.99
C ALA A 269 18.51 -5.30 -7.89
N GLU A 270 19.68 -5.45 -7.28
CA GLU A 270 20.31 -6.75 -7.12
C GLU A 270 19.44 -7.72 -6.30
N GLY A 271 18.87 -7.23 -5.21
CA GLY A 271 18.18 -7.99 -4.17
C GLY A 271 16.67 -7.94 -4.19
N GLY A 272 16.05 -7.31 -5.20
CA GLY A 272 14.60 -7.22 -5.33
C GLY A 272 14.17 -5.93 -6.02
N LEU A 273 13.06 -5.38 -5.56
CA LEU A 273 12.47 -4.13 -6.05
C LEU A 273 12.69 -2.98 -5.05
N ARG A 274 13.24 -1.87 -5.52
CA ARG A 274 13.37 -0.61 -4.79
C ARG A 274 12.03 -0.02 -4.41
N THR A 275 12.01 0.58 -3.23
CA THR A 275 10.87 1.35 -2.75
C THR A 275 10.72 2.64 -3.54
N THR A 276 11.81 3.40 -3.68
CA THR A 276 11.94 4.59 -4.53
C THR A 276 13.28 4.58 -5.26
N THR A 277 13.57 5.64 -6.02
CA THR A 277 14.87 5.84 -6.70
C THR A 277 15.76 6.86 -5.98
N LEU A 278 15.40 7.24 -4.75
CA LEU A 278 16.09 8.26 -3.97
C LEU A 278 16.58 7.65 -2.67
N ASN A 279 17.87 7.84 -2.39
CA ASN A 279 18.46 7.50 -1.10
C ASN A 279 18.46 8.74 -0.20
N THR A 280 17.62 8.71 0.83
CA THR A 280 17.31 9.86 1.70
C THR A 280 17.59 9.59 3.17
N GLY A 281 17.91 8.35 3.54
CA GLY A 281 17.97 7.88 4.93
C GLY A 281 16.60 7.56 5.55
N GLN A 282 15.50 7.87 4.86
CA GLN A 282 14.16 7.44 5.27
C GLN A 282 13.95 5.96 4.97
N GLN A 283 13.10 5.28 5.76
CA GLN A 283 12.99 3.82 5.65
C GLN A 283 12.20 3.34 4.43
N TRP A 284 11.26 4.14 3.90
CA TRP A 284 10.51 3.85 2.67
C TRP A 284 11.13 4.56 1.46
N ASP A 285 12.44 4.38 1.29
CA ASP A 285 13.25 4.91 0.20
C ASP A 285 14.38 3.92 -0.16
N GLU A 286 15.15 4.22 -1.21
CA GLU A 286 16.38 3.48 -1.50
C GLU A 286 17.36 3.60 -0.31
N PRO A 287 18.09 2.54 0.09
CA PRO A 287 18.23 1.24 -0.57
C PRO A 287 17.25 0.17 -0.08
N ASN A 288 16.19 0.52 0.64
CA ASN A 288 15.32 -0.48 1.24
C ASN A 288 14.32 -1.07 0.22
N GLY A 289 14.09 -2.37 0.36
CA GLY A 289 12.97 -3.10 -0.24
C GLY A 289 12.11 -3.74 0.85
N TRP A 290 10.80 -3.70 0.64
CA TRP A 290 9.79 -4.19 1.60
C TRP A 290 8.97 -5.32 0.99
N ALA A 291 8.76 -6.40 1.76
CA ALA A 291 8.05 -7.59 1.29
C ALA A 291 6.68 -7.30 0.66
N PRO A 292 5.82 -6.43 1.23
CA PRO A 292 4.56 -6.02 0.61
C PRO A 292 4.72 -5.51 -0.83
N LEU A 293 5.72 -4.67 -1.09
CA LEU A 293 5.96 -4.07 -2.41
C LEU A 293 6.49 -5.10 -3.41
N GLN A 294 7.28 -6.07 -2.94
CA GLN A 294 7.71 -7.19 -3.78
C GLN A 294 6.50 -7.99 -4.25
N TRP A 295 5.58 -8.34 -3.34
CA TRP A 295 4.38 -9.08 -3.69
C TRP A 295 3.46 -8.31 -4.64
N VAL A 296 3.22 -7.02 -4.36
CA VAL A 296 2.44 -6.14 -5.25
C VAL A 296 3.04 -6.13 -6.65
N ALA A 297 4.37 -6.04 -6.77
CA ALA A 297 5.06 -6.07 -8.05
C ALA A 297 4.91 -7.41 -8.77
N ILE A 298 5.23 -8.51 -8.08
CA ILE A 298 5.23 -9.86 -8.63
C ILE A 298 3.82 -10.22 -9.12
N ALA A 299 2.81 -10.09 -8.24
CA ALA A 299 1.44 -10.43 -8.57
C ALA A 299 0.83 -9.49 -9.62
N GLY A 300 1.21 -8.20 -9.60
CA GLY A 300 0.77 -7.23 -10.60
C GLY A 300 1.38 -7.48 -11.98
N LEU A 301 2.68 -7.71 -12.08
CA LEU A 301 3.36 -7.95 -13.35
C LEU A 301 2.90 -9.27 -13.98
N GLU A 302 2.81 -10.35 -13.19
CA GLU A 302 2.35 -11.65 -13.68
C GLU A 302 0.92 -11.58 -14.22
N ARG A 303 -0.01 -10.95 -13.48
CA ARG A 303 -1.39 -10.73 -13.91
C ARG A 303 -1.48 -10.02 -15.27
N ASN A 304 -0.51 -9.15 -15.58
CA ASN A 304 -0.58 -8.26 -16.73
C ASN A 304 0.43 -8.62 -17.83
N GLY A 305 0.80 -9.91 -17.95
CA GLY A 305 1.57 -10.41 -19.09
C GLY A 305 3.08 -10.18 -19.01
N GLU A 306 3.62 -9.92 -17.82
CA GLU A 306 5.06 -9.74 -17.58
C GLU A 306 5.64 -10.80 -16.61
N PRO A 307 5.38 -12.11 -16.83
CA PRO A 307 5.75 -13.17 -15.87
C PRO A 307 7.27 -13.32 -15.71
N ALA A 308 8.05 -13.04 -16.77
CA ALA A 308 9.51 -13.11 -16.69
C ALA A 308 10.09 -12.06 -15.74
N LEU A 309 9.57 -10.82 -15.77
CA LEU A 309 9.99 -9.76 -14.85
C LEU A 309 9.51 -10.05 -13.42
N ALA A 310 8.29 -10.56 -13.25
CA ALA A 310 7.78 -11.00 -11.96
C ALA A 310 8.68 -12.06 -11.33
N LYS A 311 9.05 -13.09 -12.09
CA LYS A 311 9.94 -14.17 -11.63
C LYS A 311 11.36 -13.69 -11.34
N ASP A 312 11.87 -12.72 -12.10
CA ASP A 312 13.18 -12.10 -11.83
C ASP A 312 13.19 -11.40 -10.46
N ILE A 313 12.18 -10.58 -10.18
CA ILE A 313 12.03 -9.90 -8.88
C ILE A 313 11.88 -10.92 -7.75
N ALA A 314 11.07 -11.96 -7.94
CA ALA A 314 10.88 -13.05 -6.97
C ALA A 314 12.21 -13.73 -6.61
N ARG A 315 12.99 -14.14 -7.62
CA ARG A 315 14.29 -14.79 -7.43
C ARG A 315 15.28 -13.89 -6.67
N ARG A 316 15.35 -12.61 -7.03
CA ARG A 316 16.23 -11.63 -6.36
C ARG A 316 15.85 -11.45 -4.90
N TRP A 317 14.55 -11.28 -4.62
CA TRP A 317 14.04 -11.12 -3.26
C TRP A 317 14.29 -12.36 -2.40
N LEU A 318 13.97 -13.57 -2.91
CA LEU A 318 14.25 -14.82 -2.21
C LEU A 318 15.75 -15.01 -1.94
N GLY A 319 16.61 -14.60 -2.88
CA GLY A 319 18.05 -14.61 -2.67
C GLY A 319 18.50 -13.71 -1.50
N THR A 320 17.93 -12.51 -1.40
CA THR A 320 18.20 -11.57 -0.30
C THR A 320 17.74 -12.11 1.05
N VAL A 321 16.48 -12.53 1.13
CA VAL A 321 15.89 -13.06 2.36
C VAL A 321 16.60 -14.35 2.78
N GLY A 322 16.90 -15.24 1.82
CA GLY A 322 17.63 -16.48 2.06
C GLY A 322 19.06 -16.26 2.57
N ALA A 323 19.79 -15.29 2.02
CA ALA A 323 21.13 -14.95 2.48
C ALA A 323 21.12 -14.44 3.93
N ALA A 324 20.22 -13.50 4.26
CA ALA A 324 20.08 -12.99 5.61
C ALA A 324 19.64 -14.09 6.60
N TYR A 325 18.73 -14.98 6.19
CA TYR A 325 18.30 -16.10 7.01
C TYR A 325 19.44 -17.11 7.24
N ALA A 326 20.25 -17.41 6.23
CA ALA A 326 21.39 -18.31 6.36
C ALA A 326 22.47 -17.75 7.31
N ASP A 327 22.66 -16.43 7.33
CA ASP A 327 23.63 -15.76 8.19
C ASP A 327 23.12 -15.60 9.64
N THR A 328 21.86 -15.23 9.82
CA THR A 328 21.33 -14.78 11.13
C THR A 328 20.33 -15.74 11.77
N GLY A 329 19.76 -16.68 11.01
CA GLY A 329 18.62 -17.50 11.41
C GLY A 329 17.29 -16.74 11.48
N LYS A 330 17.23 -15.49 11.00
CA LYS A 330 16.08 -14.59 11.15
C LYS A 330 15.57 -14.08 9.82
N MET A 331 14.28 -13.75 9.78
CA MET A 331 13.66 -12.94 8.73
C MET A 331 13.34 -11.56 9.30
N LEU A 332 13.64 -10.53 8.54
CA LEU A 332 13.60 -9.13 8.99
C LEU A 332 12.45 -8.36 8.34
N GLU A 333 12.14 -7.21 8.94
CA GLU A 333 11.12 -6.28 8.48
C GLU A 333 11.37 -5.75 7.05
N LYS A 334 12.62 -5.34 6.77
CA LYS A 334 13.07 -4.70 5.53
C LYS A 334 14.53 -5.04 5.22
N TYR A 335 14.92 -4.93 3.95
CA TYR A 335 16.25 -5.32 3.48
C TYR A 335 16.86 -4.24 2.60
N ASN A 336 18.17 -4.03 2.72
CA ASN A 336 18.93 -3.29 1.72
C ASN A 336 19.05 -4.19 0.48
N ILE A 337 18.29 -3.84 -0.56
CA ILE A 337 18.20 -4.62 -1.81
C ILE A 337 19.32 -4.29 -2.81
N GLU A 338 20.15 -3.27 -2.56
CA GLU A 338 21.34 -3.04 -3.37
C GLU A 338 22.44 -4.04 -3.00
N GLN A 339 22.59 -4.29 -1.70
CA GLN A 339 23.69 -5.08 -1.14
C GLN A 339 23.27 -6.45 -0.60
N ARG A 340 21.97 -6.74 -0.57
CA ARG A 340 21.38 -7.98 -0.01
C ARG A 340 21.71 -8.21 1.47
N ILE A 341 21.68 -7.14 2.25
CA ILE A 341 21.92 -7.16 3.71
C ILE A 341 20.68 -6.65 4.47
N PRO A 342 20.62 -6.78 5.81
CA PRO A 342 19.57 -6.14 6.60
C PRO A 342 19.37 -4.66 6.24
N GLY A 343 18.11 -4.20 6.19
CA GLY A 343 17.77 -2.80 5.91
C GLY A 343 17.96 -1.89 7.14
N GLY A 344 17.73 -0.59 6.95
CA GLY A 344 17.86 0.40 8.03
C GLY A 344 17.11 1.71 7.73
N GLY A 345 17.45 2.78 8.45
CA GLY A 345 16.85 4.10 8.28
C GLY A 345 15.49 4.27 8.98
N GLY A 346 14.97 5.50 8.97
CA GLY A 346 13.77 5.88 9.72
C GLY A 346 14.03 6.13 11.21
N GLU A 347 12.95 6.10 12.01
CA GLU A 347 12.96 6.51 13.42
C GLU A 347 13.33 5.39 14.40
N TYR A 348 13.41 4.13 13.95
CA TYR A 348 13.64 2.98 14.83
C TYR A 348 14.48 1.87 14.17
N PRO A 349 15.16 1.00 14.97
CA PRO A 349 15.95 -0.12 14.46
C PRO A 349 15.11 -1.15 13.67
N VAL A 350 15.75 -1.91 12.77
CA VAL A 350 15.09 -3.01 12.05
C VAL A 350 14.49 -4.05 13.01
N GLN A 351 13.27 -4.52 12.72
CA GLN A 351 12.56 -5.48 13.56
C GLN A 351 12.75 -6.93 13.09
N ASP A 352 12.86 -7.85 14.05
CA ASP A 352 12.95 -9.30 13.84
C ASP A 352 11.57 -9.94 13.69
N GLY A 353 11.47 -10.99 12.88
CA GLY A 353 10.26 -11.80 12.75
C GLY A 353 10.05 -12.29 11.32
N PHE A 354 9.58 -11.51 10.36
CA PHE A 354 8.61 -10.41 10.50
C PHE A 354 7.40 -10.77 9.64
N GLY A 355 6.18 -10.63 10.17
CA GLY A 355 4.98 -11.30 9.63
C GLY A 355 4.77 -11.18 8.12
N TRP A 356 4.93 -9.99 7.51
CA TRP A 356 4.79 -9.85 6.06
C TRP A 356 5.93 -10.49 5.27
N THR A 357 7.14 -10.57 5.81
CA THR A 357 8.30 -11.09 5.10
C THR A 357 8.15 -12.60 5.01
N ASN A 358 7.74 -13.21 6.12
CA ASN A 358 7.45 -14.63 6.22
C ASN A 358 6.30 -14.98 5.28
N GLY A 359 5.20 -14.22 5.36
CA GLY A 359 4.02 -14.43 4.54
C GLY A 359 4.28 -14.30 3.03
N VAL A 360 5.00 -13.26 2.63
CA VAL A 360 5.34 -13.04 1.21
C VAL A 360 6.36 -14.06 0.72
N THR A 361 7.35 -14.43 1.53
CA THR A 361 8.34 -15.46 1.14
C THR A 361 7.65 -16.80 0.88
N SER A 362 6.78 -17.25 1.79
CA SER A 362 5.99 -18.48 1.60
C SER A 362 5.11 -18.39 0.34
N ALA A 363 4.42 -17.27 0.13
CA ALA A 363 3.59 -17.05 -1.06
C ALA A 363 4.37 -17.00 -2.38
N ILE A 364 5.61 -16.50 -2.39
CA ILE A 364 6.47 -16.50 -3.57
C ILE A 364 6.98 -17.93 -3.85
N LEU A 365 7.37 -18.69 -2.83
CA LEU A 365 7.84 -20.07 -2.99
C LEU A 365 6.74 -21.00 -3.49
N ASP A 366 5.51 -20.85 -3.00
CA ASP A 366 4.33 -21.56 -3.51
C ASP A 366 4.05 -21.22 -4.98
N ARG A 367 4.17 -19.94 -5.34
CA ARG A 367 3.95 -19.46 -6.71
C ARG A 367 5.05 -19.87 -7.70
N PHE A 368 6.30 -19.94 -7.24
CA PHE A 368 7.45 -20.33 -8.05
C PHE A 368 8.26 -21.45 -7.37
N PRO A 369 7.74 -22.69 -7.34
CA PRO A 369 8.40 -23.80 -6.63
C PRO A 369 9.80 -24.12 -7.14
N ASP A 370 10.09 -23.81 -8.41
CA ASP A 370 11.41 -24.01 -8.99
C ASP A 370 12.49 -23.06 -8.42
N LEU A 371 12.08 -21.96 -7.77
CA LEU A 371 12.99 -21.05 -7.06
C LEU A 371 13.36 -21.56 -5.65
N ALA A 372 12.68 -22.59 -5.14
CA ALA A 372 13.00 -23.21 -3.84
C ALA A 372 14.22 -24.14 -3.91
N GLN A 373 14.58 -24.59 -5.11
CA GLN A 373 15.73 -25.48 -5.32
C GLN A 373 17.02 -24.64 -5.27
N PRO A 374 18.01 -24.99 -4.42
CA PRO A 374 19.32 -24.37 -4.51
C PRO A 374 19.84 -24.61 -5.93
N SER A 375 20.31 -23.54 -6.58
CA SER A 375 20.92 -23.66 -7.90
C SER A 375 21.98 -24.77 -7.82
N THR A 376 21.79 -25.85 -8.56
CA THR A 376 22.80 -26.86 -8.82
C THR A 376 23.86 -26.25 -9.75
N SER A 377 24.55 -25.21 -9.28
CA SER A 377 25.82 -24.81 -9.85
C SER A 377 26.83 -25.85 -9.41
N VAL A 378 27.03 -26.79 -10.34
CA VAL A 378 28.15 -27.70 -10.47
C VAL A 378 29.42 -27.03 -9.91
N ARG A 379 29.86 -27.47 -8.72
CA ARG A 379 31.29 -27.42 -8.39
C ARG A 379 31.95 -28.42 -9.32
N LYS A 380 32.67 -27.92 -10.32
CA LYS A 380 33.74 -28.64 -10.99
C LYS A 380 35.05 -28.11 -10.48
#